data_AF-A0A1X6NEV2-F1
#
_entry.id   AF-A0A1X6NEV2-F1
#
_cell.length_a   1.000
_cell.length_b   1.000
_cell.length_c   1.000
_cell.angle_alpha   90.00
_cell.angle_beta   90.00
_cell.angle_gamma   90.00
#
_symmetry.space_group_name_H-M   'P 1'
#
loop_
_entity.id
_entity.type
_entity.pdbx_description
1 polymer ?
#
loop_
_entity_poly.entity_id
_entity_poly.type
_entity_poly.pdbx_seq_one_letter_code
_entity_poly.pdbx_strand_id
1 'polypeptide(L)'
;MGRWTQYDEDEYRLPEGMKRVGYDADTAKYYFRDRDGTLWEGPEGAQFGEMRQVSNAPIALDDHDEHADDLEAAPSRADGYQPLASDPNQRGHFASSSSSHAYRMLFPFFLLIAVVLLLVIRLVYYGSRTDPKQPDASLCPGTSEAVLVHEGDTCWKLAQSRNRTVDELMLVNPGLDCNGLMPGQSVCLP
;
A
#
# COMPACT_ATOMS: atom_id res chain seq x y z
N MET A 1 -28.31 26.95 -2.40
CA MET A 1 -27.32 27.98 -2.77
C MET A 1 -27.05 28.79 -1.50
N GLY A 2 -25.94 28.52 -0.83
CA GLY A 2 -25.60 29.19 0.42
C GLY A 2 -25.47 30.69 0.19
N ARG A 3 -26.18 31.47 0.99
CA ARG A 3 -26.17 32.94 0.97
C ARG A 3 -24.88 33.40 1.64
N TRP A 4 -23.76 33.28 0.94
CA TRP A 4 -22.51 33.93 1.35
C TRP A 4 -22.76 35.43 1.30
N THR A 5 -22.81 36.06 2.47
CA THR A 5 -22.89 37.51 2.54
C THR A 5 -21.47 38.04 2.51
N GLN A 6 -21.22 39.12 1.77
CA GLN A 6 -19.93 39.83 1.75
C GLN A 6 -19.39 40.17 3.16
N TYR A 7 -20.25 40.16 4.19
CA TYR A 7 -19.90 40.37 5.60
C TYR A 7 -19.25 39.14 6.27
N ASP A 8 -19.23 37.99 5.59
CA ASP A 8 -18.55 36.78 6.04
C ASP A 8 -17.09 36.70 5.60
N GLU A 9 -16.63 37.66 4.80
CA GLU A 9 -15.24 37.79 4.39
C GLU A 9 -14.37 38.27 5.55
N ASP A 10 -13.18 37.70 5.68
CA ASP A 10 -12.28 37.96 6.82
C ASP A 10 -11.81 39.41 6.90
N GLU A 11 -11.83 40.10 5.77
CA GLU A 11 -11.48 41.51 5.64
C GLU A 11 -12.40 42.42 6.49
N TYR A 12 -13.64 42.00 6.79
CA TYR A 12 -14.55 42.73 7.67
C TYR A 12 -14.50 42.28 9.14
N ARG A 13 -13.80 41.18 9.44
CA ARG A 13 -13.72 40.59 10.79
C ARG A 13 -12.37 40.85 11.46
N LEU A 14 -11.35 41.12 10.65
CA LEU A 14 -10.00 41.38 11.09
C LEU A 14 -9.72 42.88 11.18
N PRO A 15 -8.80 43.30 12.06
CA PRO A 15 -8.30 44.66 12.07
C PRO A 15 -7.72 45.06 10.70
N GLU A 16 -7.83 46.34 10.34
CA GLU A 16 -7.31 46.85 9.07
C GLU A 16 -5.83 46.51 8.87
N GLY A 17 -5.50 45.90 7.72
CA GLY A 17 -4.13 45.50 7.38
C GLY A 17 -3.73 44.09 7.84
N MET A 18 -4.61 43.38 8.54
CA MET A 18 -4.37 42.00 8.96
C MET A 18 -5.09 41.02 8.04
N LYS A 19 -4.35 40.02 7.54
CA LYS A 19 -4.88 38.97 6.66
C LYS A 19 -4.72 37.60 7.29
N ARG A 20 -5.75 36.74 7.21
CA ARG A 20 -5.61 35.32 7.56
C ARG A 20 -4.68 34.63 6.57
N VAL A 21 -3.66 33.96 7.09
CA VAL A 21 -2.64 33.26 6.29
C VAL A 21 -2.66 31.74 6.49
N GLY A 22 -3.36 31.24 7.50
CA GLY A 22 -3.46 29.79 7.71
C GLY A 22 -4.49 29.37 8.75
N TYR A 23 -4.83 28.10 8.69
CA TYR A 23 -5.62 27.39 9.70
C TYR A 23 -4.94 26.04 9.98
N ASP A 24 -4.64 25.77 11.24
CA ASP A 24 -4.18 24.47 11.71
C ASP A 24 -5.39 23.67 12.16
N ALA A 25 -5.69 22.61 11.41
CA ALA A 25 -6.84 21.74 11.67
C ALA A 25 -6.65 20.83 12.87
N ASP A 26 -5.40 20.51 13.24
CA ASP A 26 -5.09 19.62 14.37
C ASP A 26 -5.28 20.36 15.70
N THR A 27 -4.91 21.64 15.74
CA THR A 27 -5.08 22.50 16.92
C THR A 27 -6.30 23.42 16.84
N ALA A 28 -7.04 23.39 15.72
CA ALA A 28 -8.17 24.27 15.44
C ALA A 28 -7.85 25.77 15.63
N LYS A 29 -6.65 26.21 15.19
CA LYS A 29 -6.17 27.58 15.37
C LYS A 29 -6.02 28.33 14.06
N TYR A 30 -6.30 29.62 14.10
CA TYR A 30 -6.11 30.52 12.98
C TYR A 30 -4.82 31.32 13.13
N TYR A 31 -4.17 31.57 12.01
CA TYR A 31 -2.98 32.40 11.95
C TYR A 31 -3.17 33.57 11.01
N PHE A 32 -2.64 34.72 11.41
CA PHE A 32 -2.81 35.98 10.75
C PHE A 32 -1.46 36.67 10.55
N ARG A 33 -1.37 37.48 9.50
CA ARG A 33 -0.20 38.29 9.19
C ARG A 33 -0.61 39.75 9.13
N ASP A 34 0.13 40.59 9.83
CA ASP A 34 -0.02 42.03 9.83
C ASP A 34 0.79 42.67 8.69
N ARG A 35 0.54 43.95 8.39
CA ARG A 35 1.26 44.74 7.36
C ARG A 35 2.77 44.73 7.53
N ASP A 36 3.23 44.66 8.78
CA ASP A 36 4.65 44.65 9.13
C ASP A 36 5.28 43.26 8.98
N GLY A 37 4.51 42.27 8.50
CA GLY A 37 4.94 40.88 8.36
C GLY A 37 4.92 40.08 9.66
N THR A 38 4.49 40.69 10.76
CA THR A 38 4.35 40.04 12.06
C THR A 38 3.25 38.98 12.01
N LEU A 39 3.53 37.80 12.58
CA LEU A 39 2.59 36.70 12.68
C LEU A 39 1.83 36.75 14.01
N TRP A 40 0.56 36.35 13.93
CA TRP A 40 -0.38 36.34 15.04
C TRP A 40 -1.16 35.04 15.05
N GLU A 41 -1.39 34.50 16.25
CA GLU A 41 -2.11 33.25 16.51
C GLU A 41 -3.41 33.55 17.25
N GLY A 42 -4.52 33.00 16.77
CA GLY A 42 -5.81 33.07 17.42
C GLY A 42 -6.03 31.98 18.49
N PRO A 43 -7.04 32.14 19.36
CA PRO A 43 -7.40 31.14 20.36
C PRO A 43 -7.91 29.83 19.72
N GLU A 44 -7.67 28.70 20.40
CA GLU A 44 -8.09 27.37 19.96
C GLU A 44 -9.62 27.26 19.81
N GLY A 45 -10.07 26.81 18.64
CA GLY A 45 -11.47 26.56 18.33
C GLY A 45 -12.35 27.82 18.24
N ALA A 46 -11.76 29.01 18.30
CA ALA A 46 -12.49 30.27 18.35
C ALA A 46 -12.37 31.06 17.04
N GLN A 47 -13.51 31.45 16.49
CA GLN A 47 -13.59 32.32 15.30
C GLN A 47 -13.34 33.80 15.64
N PHE A 48 -13.48 34.18 16.91
CA PHE A 48 -13.30 35.54 17.42
C PHE A 48 -12.58 35.48 18.77
N GLY A 49 -11.64 36.38 19.02
CA GLY A 49 -10.92 36.46 20.29
C GLY A 49 -9.64 37.28 20.22
N GLU A 50 -8.93 37.38 21.34
CA GLU A 50 -7.65 38.08 21.42
C GLU A 50 -6.56 37.27 20.70
N MET A 51 -5.80 37.93 19.83
CA MET A 51 -4.71 37.32 19.08
C MET A 51 -3.39 37.51 19.83
N ARG A 52 -2.53 36.48 19.81
CA ARG A 52 -1.21 36.50 20.41
C ARG A 52 -0.14 36.60 19.33
N GLN A 53 0.78 37.56 19.47
CA GLN A 53 1.91 37.67 18.57
C GLN A 53 2.81 36.44 18.70
N VAL A 54 3.17 35.83 17.57
CA VAL A 54 4.04 34.66 17.51
C VAL A 54 5.20 34.90 16.56
N SER A 55 6.39 34.40 16.91
CA SER A 55 7.57 34.55 16.07
C SER A 55 7.63 33.51 14.95
N ASN A 56 7.08 32.32 15.18
CA ASN A 56 7.06 31.21 14.24
C ASN A 56 5.66 30.57 14.25
N ALA A 57 5.08 30.38 13.07
CA ALA A 57 3.90 29.54 12.90
C ALA A 57 4.27 28.37 11.97
N PRO A 58 3.76 27.14 12.21
CA PRO A 58 4.05 25.95 11.39
C PRO A 58 3.36 25.99 10.01
N ILE A 59 3.06 27.18 9.51
CA ILE A 59 2.34 27.40 8.26
C ILE A 59 3.38 27.39 7.15
N ALA A 60 3.11 26.63 6.09
CA ALA A 60 3.74 26.88 4.81
C ALA A 60 3.33 28.30 4.39
N LEU A 61 4.22 29.28 4.60
CA LEU A 61 4.10 30.54 3.89
C LEU A 61 4.17 30.17 2.42
N ASP A 62 3.05 30.35 1.73
CA ASP A 62 2.98 30.30 0.28
C ASP A 62 3.91 31.43 -0.21
N ASP A 63 5.18 31.11 -0.44
CA ASP A 63 6.00 31.88 -1.37
C ASP A 63 5.27 31.69 -2.70
N HIS A 64 4.42 32.66 -3.04
CA HIS A 64 3.64 32.80 -4.27
C HIS A 64 4.15 31.89 -5.42
N ASP A 65 3.72 30.63 -5.40
CA ASP A 65 3.96 29.66 -6.45
C ASP A 65 2.60 29.08 -6.80
N GLU A 66 1.95 29.82 -7.68
CA GLU A 66 0.80 29.38 -8.47
C GLU A 66 1.14 28.08 -9.22
N HIS A 67 0.74 26.93 -8.70
CA HIS A 67 0.49 25.74 -9.51
C HIS A 67 -0.88 25.17 -9.12
N ALA A 68 -1.94 25.61 -9.78
CA ALA A 68 -2.42 25.07 -11.06
C ALA A 68 -2.87 23.61 -10.92
N ASP A 69 -4.12 23.44 -10.47
CA ASP A 69 -5.10 22.55 -11.12
C ASP A 69 -6.53 22.94 -10.69
N ASP A 70 -6.83 24.24 -10.77
CA ASP A 70 -8.16 24.65 -11.21
C ASP A 70 -8.03 24.88 -12.72
N LEU A 71 -8.50 23.89 -13.49
CA LEU A 71 -8.80 24.09 -14.91
C LEU A 71 -9.81 25.23 -15.01
N GLU A 72 -9.35 26.39 -15.49
CA GLU A 72 -10.06 27.60 -15.96
C GLU A 72 -9.62 28.88 -15.22
N ALA A 73 -8.49 29.45 -15.68
CA ALA A 73 -8.07 30.87 -15.64
C ALA A 73 -6.63 31.06 -15.11
N ALA A 74 -5.65 30.96 -16.01
CA ALA A 74 -4.32 31.52 -15.73
C ALA A 74 -4.35 33.05 -15.92
N PRO A 75 -3.75 33.88 -15.03
CA PRO A 75 -3.53 35.27 -15.33
C PRO A 75 -2.24 35.40 -16.16
N SER A 76 -2.40 35.53 -17.47
CA SER A 76 -1.34 36.05 -18.33
C SER A 76 -1.10 37.53 -18.00
N ARG A 77 0.16 37.94 -17.84
CA ARG A 77 0.50 39.36 -18.13
C ARG A 77 0.11 39.63 -19.58
N ALA A 78 -0.36 40.86 -19.84
CA ALA A 78 -0.96 41.27 -21.11
C ALA A 78 -0.09 41.03 -22.36
N ASP A 79 1.22 40.76 -22.21
CA ASP A 79 2.18 40.75 -23.30
C ASP A 79 2.77 39.37 -23.64
N GLY A 80 2.37 38.28 -22.96
CA GLY A 80 2.58 36.91 -23.43
C GLY A 80 4.02 36.35 -23.49
N TYR A 81 5.03 37.02 -22.94
CA TYR A 81 6.42 36.51 -22.91
C TYR A 81 6.92 36.21 -21.49
N GLN A 82 7.59 35.07 -21.35
CA GLN A 82 8.22 34.60 -20.11
C GLN A 82 9.69 35.07 -20.07
N PRO A 83 10.18 35.65 -18.95
CA PRO A 83 11.56 36.08 -18.87
C PRO A 83 12.51 34.87 -18.90
N LEU A 84 13.48 34.91 -19.80
CA LEU A 84 14.59 33.95 -19.82
C LEU A 84 15.45 34.15 -18.56
N ALA A 85 15.96 33.05 -18.00
CA ALA A 85 16.82 33.06 -16.83
C ALA A 85 17.98 34.05 -17.00
N SER A 86 18.10 35.01 -16.07
CA SER A 86 19.13 36.04 -16.11
C SER A 86 20.49 35.56 -15.57
N ASP A 87 20.56 34.36 -14.97
CA ASP A 87 21.80 33.82 -14.39
C ASP A 87 21.93 32.29 -14.61
N PRO A 88 23.00 31.81 -15.27
CA PRO A 88 23.22 30.37 -15.50
C PRO A 88 23.61 29.58 -14.23
N ASN A 89 23.85 30.23 -13.08
CA ASN A 89 24.31 29.57 -11.86
C ASN A 89 23.26 29.35 -10.77
N GLN A 90 21.97 29.59 -11.06
CA GLN A 90 20.94 29.35 -10.07
C GLN A 90 20.67 27.84 -9.93
N ARG A 91 21.31 27.23 -8.92
CA ARG A 91 21.04 25.84 -8.52
C ARG A 91 19.59 25.76 -8.05
N GLY A 92 18.75 25.08 -8.84
CA GLY A 92 17.37 24.78 -8.46
C GLY A 92 17.35 24.11 -7.09
N HIS A 93 16.77 24.79 -6.11
CA HIS A 93 16.45 24.19 -4.82
C HIS A 93 15.30 23.22 -5.06
N PHE A 94 15.62 21.97 -5.40
CA PHE A 94 14.64 20.88 -5.38
C PHE A 94 14.27 20.64 -3.92
N ALA A 95 13.29 21.38 -3.42
CA ALA A 95 12.56 20.99 -2.23
C ALA A 95 11.91 19.64 -2.55
N SER A 96 12.42 18.58 -1.93
CA SER A 96 11.75 17.30 -1.89
C SER A 96 10.41 17.52 -1.18
N SER A 97 9.36 17.81 -1.95
CA SER A 97 8.01 17.71 -1.43
C SER A 97 7.80 16.23 -1.13
N SER A 98 7.74 15.91 0.16
CA SER A 98 7.31 14.60 0.59
C SER A 98 5.86 14.46 0.12
N SER A 99 5.67 13.76 -1.00
CA SER A 99 4.38 13.37 -1.59
C SER A 99 3.57 12.42 -0.70
N SER A 100 3.85 12.40 0.60
CA SER A 100 3.24 11.54 1.62
C SER A 100 1.74 11.80 1.81
N HIS A 101 1.23 12.97 1.40
CA HIS A 101 -0.21 13.27 1.42
C HIS A 101 -0.96 12.71 0.20
N ALA A 102 -0.34 12.62 -0.99
CA ALA A 102 -0.99 12.08 -2.19
C ALA A 102 -1.29 10.58 -2.04
N TYR A 103 -0.38 9.83 -1.40
CA TYR A 103 -0.58 8.41 -1.14
C TYR A 103 -1.67 8.10 -0.11
N ARG A 104 -2.03 9.05 0.76
CA ARG A 104 -3.10 8.83 1.77
C ARG A 104 -4.49 8.70 1.15
N MET A 105 -4.78 9.43 0.07
CA MET A 105 -6.05 9.31 -0.66
C MET A 105 -6.08 8.09 -1.59
N LEU A 106 -4.92 7.64 -2.07
CA LEU A 106 -4.80 6.47 -2.94
C LEU A 106 -4.66 5.14 -2.18
N PHE A 107 -4.24 5.20 -0.91
CA PHE A 107 -4.09 4.05 -0.01
C PHE A 107 -5.31 3.11 0.06
N PRO A 108 -6.57 3.57 0.19
CA PRO A 108 -7.71 2.66 0.21
C PRO A 108 -7.86 1.86 -1.10
N PHE A 109 -7.54 2.46 -2.25
CA PHE A 109 -7.58 1.76 -3.54
C PHE A 109 -6.44 0.74 -3.65
N PHE A 110 -5.23 1.08 -3.21
CA PHE A 110 -4.11 0.14 -3.16
C PHE A 110 -4.38 -1.04 -2.22
N LEU A 111 -5.04 -0.82 -1.08
CA LEU A 111 -5.45 -1.89 -0.18
C LEU A 111 -6.48 -2.83 -0.83
N LEU A 112 -7.49 -2.27 -1.51
CA LEU A 112 -8.47 -3.09 -2.23
C LEU A 112 -7.80 -3.91 -3.35
N ILE A 113 -6.90 -3.29 -4.12
CA ILE A 113 -6.12 -3.97 -5.17
C ILE A 113 -5.25 -5.08 -4.56
N ALA A 114 -4.57 -4.81 -3.45
CA ALA A 114 -3.74 -5.80 -2.77
C ALA A 114 -4.56 -6.99 -2.24
N VAL A 115 -5.73 -6.75 -1.65
CA VAL A 115 -6.64 -7.82 -1.20
C VAL A 115 -7.14 -8.65 -2.38
N VAL A 116 -7.53 -8.02 -3.48
CA VAL A 116 -7.96 -8.72 -4.69
C VAL A 116 -6.82 -9.53 -5.29
N LEU A 117 -5.61 -8.96 -5.40
CA LEU A 117 -4.42 -9.68 -5.84
C LEU A 117 -4.11 -10.86 -4.94
N LEU A 118 -4.16 -10.70 -3.61
CA LEU A 118 -3.97 -11.81 -2.68
C LEU A 118 -5.05 -12.88 -2.82
N LEU A 119 -6.31 -12.52 -3.11
CA LEU A 119 -7.38 -13.48 -3.39
C LEU A 119 -7.18 -14.20 -4.72
N VAL A 120 -6.72 -13.52 -5.77
CA VAL A 120 -6.39 -14.13 -7.07
C VAL A 120 -5.17 -15.04 -6.94
N ILE A 121 -4.11 -14.58 -6.28
CA ILE A 121 -2.95 -15.40 -5.95
C ILE A 121 -3.39 -16.60 -5.13
N ARG A 122 -4.24 -16.42 -4.12
CA ARG A 122 -4.80 -17.52 -3.34
C ARG A 122 -5.61 -18.48 -4.22
N LEU A 123 -6.44 -17.97 -5.11
CA LEU A 123 -7.25 -18.79 -6.02
C LEU A 123 -6.36 -19.62 -6.96
N VAL A 124 -5.29 -19.02 -7.49
CA VAL A 124 -4.33 -19.70 -8.38
C VAL A 124 -3.46 -20.69 -7.60
N TYR A 125 -2.88 -20.30 -6.46
CA TYR A 125 -1.99 -21.15 -5.67
C TYR A 125 -2.71 -22.26 -4.90
N TYR A 126 -3.90 -21.99 -4.36
CA TYR A 126 -4.69 -22.97 -3.63
C TYR A 126 -5.68 -23.72 -4.53
N GLY A 127 -6.07 -23.18 -5.69
CA GLY A 127 -6.83 -23.92 -6.71
C GLY A 127 -6.00 -25.01 -7.39
N SER A 128 -4.66 -24.90 -7.36
CA SER A 128 -3.74 -25.98 -7.72
C SER A 128 -3.50 -26.99 -6.59
N ARG A 129 -4.01 -26.76 -5.37
CA ARG A 129 -4.19 -27.83 -4.39
C ARG A 129 -5.52 -28.52 -4.67
N THR A 130 -5.66 -29.02 -5.89
CA THR A 130 -6.37 -30.28 -6.06
C THR A 130 -5.70 -31.24 -5.08
N ASP A 131 -6.47 -31.67 -4.09
CA ASP A 131 -6.35 -32.90 -3.33
C ASP A 131 -5.27 -33.82 -3.94
N PRO A 132 -4.24 -34.28 -3.19
CA PRO A 132 -3.30 -35.25 -3.74
C PRO A 132 -4.14 -36.34 -4.36
N LYS A 133 -4.11 -36.40 -5.70
CA LYS A 133 -4.86 -37.36 -6.51
C LYS A 133 -4.64 -38.69 -5.82
N GLN A 134 -5.68 -39.18 -5.15
CA GLN A 134 -5.66 -40.44 -4.44
C GLN A 134 -5.15 -41.45 -5.47
N PRO A 135 -3.93 -41.98 -5.31
CA PRO A 135 -3.31 -42.77 -6.36
C PRO A 135 -4.22 -43.96 -6.56
N ASP A 136 -4.85 -43.91 -7.73
CA ASP A 136 -5.62 -44.90 -8.42
C ASP A 136 -5.46 -46.25 -7.73
N ALA A 137 -6.41 -46.59 -6.84
CA ALA A 137 -6.53 -47.90 -6.20
C ALA A 137 -6.82 -49.03 -7.23
N SER A 138 -6.51 -48.81 -8.52
CA SER A 138 -6.79 -49.67 -9.65
C SER A 138 -5.56 -50.39 -10.20
N LEU A 139 -4.37 -50.23 -9.59
CA LEU A 139 -3.11 -50.83 -10.09
C LEU A 139 -2.57 -51.96 -9.21
N CYS A 140 -3.09 -52.13 -8.00
CA CYS A 140 -2.60 -53.12 -7.04
C CYS A 140 -3.57 -54.32 -6.97
N PRO A 141 -3.09 -55.57 -7.13
CA PRO A 141 -3.95 -56.75 -7.13
C PRO A 141 -4.43 -57.12 -5.72
N GLY A 142 -5.75 -57.18 -5.51
CA GLY A 142 -6.35 -57.70 -4.27
C GLY A 142 -6.54 -56.64 -3.18
N THR A 143 -6.09 -56.92 -1.95
CA THR A 143 -6.21 -56.05 -0.77
C THR A 143 -5.04 -55.07 -0.60
N SER A 144 -4.10 -55.06 -1.55
CA SER A 144 -2.92 -54.21 -1.48
C SER A 144 -3.26 -52.76 -1.84
N GLU A 145 -2.77 -51.81 -1.06
CA GLU A 145 -3.01 -50.39 -1.26
C GLU A 145 -1.81 -49.73 -1.97
N ALA A 146 -2.10 -48.87 -2.95
CA ALA A 146 -1.07 -48.07 -3.62
C ALA A 146 -0.63 -46.91 -2.70
N VAL A 147 0.66 -46.85 -2.39
CA VAL A 147 1.27 -45.78 -1.61
C VAL A 147 2.35 -45.09 -2.44
N LEU A 148 2.43 -43.75 -2.31
CA LEU A 148 3.48 -42.95 -2.92
C LEU A 148 4.72 -42.97 -2.03
N VAL A 149 5.86 -43.27 -2.64
CA VAL A 149 7.17 -43.24 -1.99
C VAL A 149 7.56 -41.79 -1.70
N HIS A 150 7.89 -41.48 -0.46
CA HIS A 150 8.40 -40.18 -0.04
C HIS A 150 9.92 -40.20 0.11
N GLU A 151 10.52 -39.02 0.23
CA GLU A 151 11.95 -38.90 0.46
C GLU A 151 12.37 -39.61 1.77
N GLY A 152 13.33 -40.54 1.68
CA GLY A 152 13.84 -41.30 2.82
C GLY A 152 13.07 -42.59 3.14
N ASP A 153 12.08 -42.95 2.34
CA ASP A 153 11.43 -44.26 2.37
C ASP A 153 12.36 -45.35 1.84
N THR A 154 12.27 -46.53 2.44
CA THR A 154 12.98 -47.74 2.01
C THR A 154 12.00 -48.90 1.97
N CYS A 155 12.26 -49.92 1.15
CA CYS A 155 11.44 -51.14 1.14
C CYS A 155 11.25 -51.72 2.55
N TRP A 156 12.29 -51.65 3.39
CA TRP A 156 12.21 -52.12 4.77
C TRP A 156 11.23 -51.29 5.61
N LYS A 157 11.30 -49.95 5.57
CA LYS A 157 10.36 -49.08 6.31
C LYS A 157 8.92 -49.26 5.81
N LEU A 158 8.74 -49.35 4.50
CA LEU A 158 7.43 -49.53 3.86
C LEU A 158 6.80 -50.87 4.26
N ALA A 159 7.56 -51.97 4.19
CA ALA A 159 7.09 -53.29 4.63
C ALA A 159 6.81 -53.33 6.15
N GLN A 160 7.71 -52.76 6.95
CA GLN A 160 7.57 -52.69 8.41
C GLN A 160 6.33 -51.91 8.84
N SER A 161 5.94 -50.87 8.09
CA SER A 161 4.73 -50.07 8.37
C SER A 161 3.43 -50.90 8.36
N ARG A 162 3.42 -52.02 7.62
CA ARG A 162 2.30 -52.98 7.54
C ARG A 162 2.57 -54.28 8.30
N ASN A 163 3.65 -54.35 9.08
CA ASN A 163 4.14 -55.59 9.72
C ASN A 163 4.34 -56.75 8.71
N ARG A 164 4.86 -56.41 7.52
CA ARG A 164 5.15 -57.35 6.44
C ARG A 164 6.65 -57.48 6.20
N THR A 165 7.07 -58.52 5.48
CA THR A 165 8.47 -58.68 5.08
C THR A 165 8.76 -57.99 3.75
N VAL A 166 10.04 -57.69 3.50
CA VAL A 166 10.47 -57.11 2.21
C VAL A 166 10.21 -58.10 1.06
N ASP A 167 10.34 -59.40 1.31
CA ASP A 167 10.08 -60.43 0.30
C ASP A 167 8.59 -60.45 -0.12
N GLU A 168 7.66 -60.29 0.83
CA GLU A 168 6.24 -60.16 0.54
C GLU A 168 5.94 -58.90 -0.28
N LEU A 169 6.63 -57.80 0.00
CA LEU A 169 6.51 -56.56 -0.77
C LEU A 169 6.98 -56.73 -2.23
N MET A 170 8.08 -57.44 -2.44
CA MET A 170 8.63 -57.72 -3.77
C MET A 170 7.76 -58.70 -4.57
N LEU A 171 7.04 -59.61 -3.91
CA LEU A 171 6.09 -60.52 -4.56
C LEU A 171 4.89 -59.77 -5.15
N VAL A 172 4.40 -58.74 -4.47
CA VAL A 172 3.28 -57.92 -4.95
C VAL A 172 3.72 -56.92 -6.04
N ASN A 173 5.00 -56.54 -6.06
CA ASN A 173 5.56 -55.56 -7.01
C ASN A 173 6.66 -56.19 -7.87
N PRO A 174 6.30 -57.03 -8.87
CA PRO A 174 7.29 -57.64 -9.75
C PRO A 174 8.06 -56.54 -10.52
N GLY A 175 9.37 -56.46 -10.30
CA GLY A 175 10.26 -55.47 -10.92
C GLY A 175 10.58 -54.25 -10.07
N LEU A 176 10.13 -54.18 -8.81
CA LEU A 176 10.55 -53.15 -7.87
C LEU A 176 12.01 -53.35 -7.44
N ASP A 177 12.86 -52.35 -7.68
CA ASP A 177 14.24 -52.32 -7.17
C ASP A 177 14.31 -51.53 -5.85
N CYS A 178 14.63 -52.22 -4.76
CA CYS A 178 14.75 -51.62 -3.44
C CYS A 178 15.98 -50.72 -3.26
N ASN A 179 16.97 -50.79 -4.14
CA ASN A 179 18.13 -49.90 -4.11
C ASN A 179 17.88 -48.57 -4.85
N GLY A 180 16.84 -48.53 -5.70
CA GLY A 180 16.56 -47.43 -6.62
C GLY A 180 15.17 -46.81 -6.45
N LEU A 181 14.63 -46.79 -5.23
CA LEU A 181 13.34 -46.17 -4.94
C LEU A 181 13.38 -44.66 -5.21
N MET A 182 12.52 -44.17 -6.10
CA MET A 182 12.41 -42.75 -6.42
C MET A 182 11.21 -42.11 -5.70
N PRO A 183 11.36 -40.91 -5.09
CA PRO A 183 10.23 -40.17 -4.55
C PRO A 183 9.16 -39.91 -5.63
N GLY A 184 7.89 -40.16 -5.29
CA GLY A 184 6.75 -40.08 -6.20
C GLY A 184 6.41 -41.37 -6.95
N GLN A 185 7.22 -42.43 -6.81
CA GLN A 185 6.90 -43.76 -7.34
C GLN A 185 5.72 -44.38 -6.56
N SER A 186 4.79 -45.02 -7.26
CA SER A 186 3.71 -45.80 -6.64
C SER A 186 4.16 -47.23 -6.35
N VAL A 187 3.97 -47.68 -5.11
CA VAL A 187 4.29 -49.04 -4.66
C VAL A 187 3.06 -49.65 -3.99
N CYS A 188 2.75 -50.91 -4.30
CA CYS A 188 1.65 -51.64 -3.70
C CYS A 188 2.07 -52.29 -2.38
N LEU A 189 1.42 -51.95 -1.27
CA LEU A 189 1.69 -52.56 0.04
C LEU A 189 0.63 -53.63 0.38
N PRO A 190 1.03 -54.87 0.75
CA PRO A 190 0.10 -55.94 1.17
C PRO A 190 -0.46 -55.80 2.59
#